data_AF-A0A9E2VR38-F1
#
_entry.id   AF-A0A9E2VR38-F1
#
_cell.length_a   1.000
_cell.length_b   1.000
_cell.length_c   1.000
_cell.angle_alpha   90.00
_cell.angle_beta   90.00
_cell.angle_gamma   90.00
#
_symmetry.space_group_name_H-M   'P 1'
#
loop_
_entity.id
_entity.type
_entity.pdbx_description
1 polymer ?
#
loop_
_entity_poly.entity_id
_entity_poly.type
_entity_poly.pdbx_seq_one_letter_code
_entity_poly.pdbx_strand_id
1 'polypeptide(L)' 'MATNKGGGSTRNGRDSNPQYLGVKAYGGETVKAGSILIR' A
#
# COMPACT_ATOMS: atom_id res chain seq x y z
N MET A 1 7.72 34.73 30.63
CA MET A 1 7.61 34.02 29.34
C MET A 1 7.46 32.54 29.64
N ALA A 2 6.23 32.03 29.65
CA ALA A 2 5.93 30.61 29.86
C ALA A 2 5.27 30.09 28.58
N THR A 3 6.00 29.27 27.83
CA THR A 3 5.54 28.69 26.57
C THR A 3 4.70 27.45 26.86
N ASN A 4 3.38 27.61 26.86
CA ASN A 4 2.44 26.50 26.71
C ASN A 4 1.56 26.78 25.48
N LYS A 5 1.94 26.23 24.31
CA LYS A 5 1.00 25.86 23.23
C LYS A 5 1.74 25.15 22.10
N GLY A 6 1.31 23.92 21.80
CA GLY A 6 1.78 23.15 20.66
C GLY A 6 1.85 21.64 20.87
N GLY A 7 0.98 21.06 21.70
CA GLY A 7 0.83 19.61 21.78
C GLY A 7 0.30 19.06 20.46
N GLY A 8 1.16 18.36 19.72
CA GLY A 8 0.81 17.72 18.46
C GLY A 8 1.94 16.84 17.94
N SER A 9 2.42 15.89 18.76
CA SER A 9 3.26 14.81 18.22
C SER A 9 2.40 13.99 17.26
N THR A 10 2.79 13.95 15.99
CA THR A 10 2.17 13.10 14.98
C THR A 10 2.40 11.63 15.38
N ARG A 11 1.41 11.07 16.09
CA ARG A 11 1.48 9.69 16.59
C ARG A 11 1.15 8.63 15.52
N ASN A 12 0.65 9.06 14.36
CA ASN A 12 0.17 8.17 13.31
C ASN A 12 0.84 8.53 11.98
N GLY A 13 1.96 7.85 11.69
CA GLY A 13 2.71 7.98 10.43
C GLY A 13 3.36 6.67 10.00
N ARG A 14 2.88 5.54 10.54
CA ARG A 14 3.36 4.21 10.15
C ARG A 14 2.38 3.67 9.12
N ASP A 15 2.87 3.51 7.89
CA ASP A 15 2.17 2.73 6.89
C ASP A 15 3.01 1.48 6.56
N SER A 16 2.33 0.43 6.15
CA SER A 16 2.99 -0.79 5.68
C SER A 16 3.28 -0.68 4.19
N ASN A 17 4.26 -1.43 3.72
CA ASN A 17 4.46 -1.54 2.28
C ASN A 17 3.21 -2.16 1.63
N PRO A 18 2.76 -1.64 0.48
CA PRO A 18 1.63 -2.22 -0.23
C PRO A 18 1.98 -3.63 -0.71
N GLN A 19 1.03 -4.55 -0.62
CA GLN A 19 1.22 -5.96 -1.03
C GLN A 19 0.98 -6.16 -2.54
N TYR A 20 0.60 -5.11 -3.26
CA TYR A 20 0.29 -5.12 -4.70
C TYR A 20 -0.70 -6.22 -5.08
N LEU A 21 -1.75 -6.39 -4.27
CA LEU A 21 -2.84 -7.32 -4.55
C LEU A 21 -3.64 -6.87 -5.79
N GLY A 22 -4.28 -7.82 -6.44
CA GLY A 22 -5.18 -7.57 -7.57
C GLY A 22 -4.84 -8.36 -8.83
N VAL A 23 -5.61 -8.08 -9.87
CA VAL A 23 -5.55 -8.80 -11.15
C VAL A 23 -4.25 -8.45 -11.89
N LYS A 24 -3.60 -9.49 -12.40
CA LYS A 24 -2.33 -9.45 -13.13
C LYS A 24 -2.49 -9.78 -14.60
N ALA A 25 -3.53 -10.55 -14.95
CA ALA A 25 -3.93 -10.78 -16.32
C ALA A 25 -5.45 -10.79 -16.46
N TYR A 26 -5.96 -10.10 -17.47
CA TYR A 26 -7.39 -10.00 -17.76
C TYR A 26 -7.80 -10.91 -18.93
N GLY A 27 -9.10 -11.05 -19.16
CA GLY A 27 -9.63 -11.89 -20.23
C GLY A 27 -9.14 -11.43 -21.60
N GLY A 28 -8.60 -12.36 -22.40
CA GLY A 28 -8.07 -12.09 -23.75
C GLY A 28 -6.56 -11.86 -23.80
N GLU A 29 -5.88 -11.82 -22.65
CA GLU A 29 -4.41 -11.71 -22.61
C GLU A 29 -3.74 -13.08 -22.69
N THR A 30 -2.70 -13.19 -23.53
CA THR A 30 -1.89 -14.41 -23.64
C THR A 30 -0.88 -14.48 -22.51
N VAL A 31 -1.04 -15.46 -21.60
CA VAL A 31 -0.12 -15.70 -20.48
C VAL A 31 0.73 -16.95 -20.70
N LYS A 32 1.97 -16.94 -20.19
CA LYS A 32 2.83 -18.13 -20.18
C LYS A 32 2.38 -19.10 -19.09
N ALA A 33 2.67 -20.39 -19.27
CA ALA A 33 2.43 -21.40 -18.24
C ALA A 33 3.14 -21.03 -16.92
N GLY A 34 2.42 -21.12 -15.80
CA GLY A 34 2.92 -20.73 -14.48
C GLY A 34 2.79 -19.23 -14.14
N SER A 35 2.18 -18.42 -15.01
CA SER A 35 1.90 -17.01 -14.69
C SER A 35 0.78 -16.88 -13.65
N ILE A 36 0.89 -15.88 -12.77
CA ILE A 36 -0.12 -15.55 -11.77
C ILE A 36 -1.19 -14.67 -12.44
N LEU A 37 -2.47 -15.03 -12.29
CA LEU A 37 -3.60 -14.24 -12.83
C LEU A 37 -4.11 -13.19 -11.84
N ILE A 38 -4.10 -13.50 -10.54
CA ILE A 38 -4.50 -12.61 -9.43
C ILE A 38 -3.55 -12.86 -8.27
N ARG A 39 -3.13 -11.79 -7.59
CA ARG A 39 -2.36 -11.85 -6.36
C ARG A 39 -3.19 -11.39 -5.17
#